data_AF-A0A6S7HAD0-F1
#
_entry.id   AF-A0A6S7HAD0-F1
#
_cell.length_a   1.000
_cell.length_b   1.000
_cell.length_c   1.000
_cell.angle_alpha   90.00
_cell.angle_beta   90.00
_cell.angle_gamma   90.00
#
_symmetry.space_group_name_H-M   'P 1'
#
loop_
_entity.id
_entity.type
_entity.pdbx_description
1 polymer ?
#
loop_
_entity_poly.entity_id
_entity_poly.type
_entity_poly.pdbx_seq_one_letter_code
_entity_poly.pdbx_strand_id
1 'polypeptide(L)'
;MPPNKRQHYTRFPVCKYTTELKKKQEELIQKLVAENKKLKGKQAKLKRLQSKVRTADEDIKERIKKKKNSEKGFFTLSFTEKRLQSSTALNEKRNINGPEKTARRKIQETSEVAMKIHGGTPSNMQPAYFGLFATLSNGASASTLTDMFYKSPTVMTKVIPNVVNEKVKAFENSKTNFVRSVNVLYRNGLVSKEKYISIRSALSMNNKENSNSKSHTEFMSNCNVPRILPYKELMYKIKGIDIGNLYDLINSFVPV
;
A
#
# COMPACT_ATOMS: atom_id res chain seq x y z
N MET A 1 -89.42 -108.16 -12.80
CA MET A 1 -88.17 -107.67 -13.44
C MET A 1 -88.28 -106.14 -13.56
N PRO A 2 -87.29 -105.35 -13.11
CA PRO A 2 -87.35 -103.89 -13.17
C PRO A 2 -86.86 -103.35 -14.54
N PRO A 3 -87.39 -102.22 -15.05
CA PRO A 3 -86.89 -101.63 -16.28
C PRO A 3 -85.66 -100.73 -16.02
N ASN A 4 -84.72 -100.81 -16.95
CA ASN A 4 -83.38 -100.23 -16.90
C ASN A 4 -83.42 -98.70 -17.13
N LYS A 5 -82.95 -97.89 -16.17
CA LYS A 5 -82.86 -96.43 -16.29
C LYS A 5 -81.69 -96.06 -17.21
N ARG A 6 -81.98 -95.62 -18.44
CA ARG A 6 -80.97 -95.05 -19.36
C ARG A 6 -80.51 -93.67 -18.83
N GLN A 7 -79.22 -93.52 -18.57
CA GLN A 7 -78.60 -92.24 -18.23
C GLN A 7 -78.51 -91.37 -19.49
N HIS A 8 -79.15 -90.20 -19.48
CA HIS A 8 -78.96 -89.17 -20.51
C HIS A 8 -77.67 -88.39 -20.22
N TYR A 9 -76.66 -88.53 -21.10
CA TYR A 9 -75.47 -87.70 -21.05
C TYR A 9 -75.80 -86.29 -21.55
N THR A 10 -75.61 -85.27 -20.71
CA THR A 10 -75.71 -83.85 -21.09
C THR A 10 -74.54 -83.48 -22.00
N ARG A 11 -74.82 -82.99 -23.23
CA ARG A 11 -73.80 -82.48 -24.16
C ARG A 11 -72.99 -81.35 -23.50
N PHE A 12 -71.66 -81.39 -23.62
CA PHE A 12 -70.77 -80.35 -23.09
C PHE A 12 -71.20 -78.95 -23.61
N PRO A 13 -71.34 -77.92 -22.77
CA PRO A 13 -71.86 -76.62 -23.17
C PRO A 13 -70.75 -75.79 -23.86
N VAL A 14 -70.40 -76.18 -25.09
CA VAL A 14 -69.34 -75.56 -25.90
C VAL A 14 -69.49 -74.04 -26.00
N CYS A 15 -70.72 -73.52 -26.17
CA CYS A 15 -70.98 -72.09 -26.25
C CYS A 15 -70.62 -71.34 -24.96
N LYS A 16 -70.86 -71.92 -23.78
CA LYS A 16 -70.51 -71.26 -22.50
C LYS A 16 -68.99 -71.19 -22.35
N TYR A 17 -68.31 -72.29 -22.64
CA TYR A 17 -66.84 -72.36 -22.59
C TYR A 17 -66.17 -71.38 -23.57
N THR A 18 -66.66 -71.28 -24.81
CA THR A 18 -66.11 -70.32 -25.78
C THR A 18 -66.35 -68.86 -25.37
N THR A 19 -67.50 -68.55 -24.76
CA THR A 19 -67.75 -67.20 -24.23
C THR A 19 -66.84 -66.84 -23.05
N GLU A 20 -66.58 -67.78 -22.13
CA GLU A 20 -65.66 -67.57 -21.01
C GLU A 20 -64.22 -67.39 -21.47
N LEU A 21 -63.78 -68.15 -22.48
CA LEU A 21 -62.46 -67.97 -23.09
C LEU A 21 -62.30 -66.58 -23.73
N LYS A 22 -63.33 -66.11 -24.46
CA LYS A 22 -63.33 -64.76 -25.04
C LYS A 22 -63.26 -63.68 -23.96
N LYS A 23 -64.05 -63.80 -22.89
CA LYS A 23 -63.99 -62.87 -21.74
C LYS A 23 -62.59 -62.85 -21.08
N LYS A 24 -61.99 -64.02 -20.87
CA LYS A 24 -60.61 -64.12 -20.32
C LYS A 24 -59.58 -63.47 -21.25
N GLN A 25 -59.72 -63.65 -22.57
CA GLN A 25 -58.85 -62.99 -23.55
C GLN A 25 -59.04 -61.46 -23.54
N GLU A 26 -60.27 -60.97 -23.48
CA GLU A 26 -60.57 -59.53 -23.39
C GLU A 26 -60.02 -58.91 -22.10
N GLU A 27 -60.16 -59.58 -20.96
CA GLU A 27 -59.56 -59.14 -19.68
C GLU A 27 -58.04 -59.06 -19.74
N LEU A 28 -57.38 -60.04 -20.38
CA LEU A 28 -55.93 -60.04 -20.58
C LEU A 28 -55.50 -58.87 -21.48
N ILE A 29 -56.22 -58.61 -22.58
CA ILE A 29 -55.95 -57.48 -23.47
C ILE A 29 -56.11 -56.15 -22.73
N GLN A 30 -57.16 -55.98 -21.94
CA GLN A 30 -57.39 -54.76 -21.16
C GLN A 30 -56.26 -54.53 -20.13
N LYS A 31 -55.82 -55.58 -19.43
CA LYS A 31 -54.67 -55.51 -18.51
C LYS A 31 -53.39 -55.09 -19.24
N LEU A 32 -53.12 -55.68 -20.40
CA LEU A 32 -51.93 -55.39 -21.22
C LEU A 32 -51.94 -53.94 -21.72
N VAL A 33 -53.10 -53.43 -22.18
CA VAL A 33 -53.27 -52.03 -22.59
C VAL A 33 -53.04 -51.07 -21.40
N ALA A 34 -53.57 -51.39 -20.22
CA ALA A 34 -53.39 -50.58 -19.02
C ALA A 34 -51.92 -50.54 -18.57
N GLU A 35 -51.20 -51.68 -18.61
CA GLU A 35 -49.77 -51.73 -18.31
C GLU A 35 -48.94 -50.97 -19.33
N ASN A 36 -49.23 -51.09 -20.63
CA ASN A 36 -48.56 -50.33 -21.67
C ASN A 36 -48.74 -48.81 -21.49
N LYS A 37 -49.92 -48.37 -21.05
CA LYS A 37 -50.17 -46.96 -20.72
C LYS A 37 -49.31 -46.50 -19.53
N LYS A 38 -49.19 -47.32 -18.48
CA LYS A 38 -48.30 -47.06 -17.34
C LYS A 38 -46.83 -47.02 -17.76
N LEU A 39 -46.40 -47.94 -18.64
CA LEU A 39 -45.04 -48.05 -19.14
C LEU A 39 -44.67 -46.81 -19.98
N LYS A 40 -45.54 -46.36 -20.88
CA LYS A 40 -45.38 -45.10 -21.63
C LYS A 40 -45.23 -43.89 -20.71
N GLY A 41 -46.05 -43.81 -19.65
CA GLY A 41 -45.93 -42.75 -18.64
C GLY A 41 -44.57 -42.76 -17.92
N LYS A 42 -44.08 -43.94 -17.53
CA LYS A 42 -42.75 -44.09 -16.92
C LYS A 42 -41.62 -43.70 -17.89
N GLN A 43 -41.71 -44.09 -19.16
CA GLN A 43 -40.73 -43.70 -20.18
C GLN A 43 -40.69 -42.18 -20.40
N ALA A 44 -41.84 -41.52 -20.45
CA ALA A 44 -41.91 -40.06 -20.56
C ALA A 44 -41.27 -39.35 -19.34
N LYS A 45 -41.53 -39.86 -18.13
CA LYS A 45 -40.91 -39.35 -16.90
C LYS A 45 -39.39 -39.54 -16.91
N LEU A 46 -38.91 -40.69 -17.40
CA LEU A 46 -37.48 -40.99 -17.52
C LEU A 46 -36.79 -40.02 -18.49
N LYS A 47 -37.37 -39.79 -19.67
CA LYS A 47 -36.86 -38.82 -20.65
C LYS A 47 -36.76 -37.40 -20.07
N ARG A 48 -37.78 -36.97 -19.30
CA ARG A 48 -37.78 -35.66 -18.63
C ARG A 48 -36.70 -35.55 -17.55
N LEU A 49 -36.43 -36.63 -16.81
CA LEU A 49 -35.36 -36.63 -15.81
C LEU A 49 -33.98 -36.59 -16.47
N GLN A 50 -33.78 -37.33 -17.56
CA GLN A 50 -32.54 -37.29 -18.33
C GLN A 50 -32.25 -35.90 -18.90
N SER A 51 -33.26 -35.17 -19.39
CA SER A 51 -33.05 -33.80 -19.86
C SER A 51 -32.65 -32.85 -18.73
N LYS A 52 -33.24 -32.99 -17.53
CA LYS A 52 -32.85 -32.20 -16.34
C LYS A 52 -31.42 -32.45 -15.87
N VAL A 53 -30.97 -33.70 -15.92
CA VAL A 53 -29.59 -34.06 -15.56
C VAL A 53 -28.62 -33.40 -16.55
N ARG A 54 -28.90 -33.48 -17.86
CA ARG A 54 -28.08 -32.83 -18.89
C ARG A 54 -27.97 -31.31 -18.70
N THR A 55 -29.07 -30.64 -18.39
CA THR A 55 -29.03 -29.18 -18.12
C THR A 55 -28.20 -28.86 -16.88
N ALA A 56 -28.31 -29.65 -15.81
CA ALA A 56 -27.51 -29.45 -14.60
C ALA A 56 -26.01 -29.70 -14.85
N ASP A 57 -25.67 -30.69 -15.66
CA ASP A 57 -24.27 -30.98 -16.04
C ASP A 57 -23.66 -29.81 -16.84
N GLU A 58 -24.41 -29.21 -17.76
CA GLU A 58 -23.96 -28.02 -18.49
C GLU A 58 -23.79 -26.79 -17.57
N ASP A 59 -24.73 -26.56 -16.64
CA ASP A 59 -24.60 -25.49 -15.63
C ASP A 59 -23.35 -25.67 -14.74
N ILE A 60 -23.05 -26.92 -14.36
CA ILE A 60 -21.84 -27.26 -13.58
C ILE A 60 -20.58 -26.98 -14.41
N LYS A 61 -20.54 -27.40 -15.68
CA LYS A 61 -19.40 -27.11 -16.58
C LYS A 61 -19.18 -25.61 -16.75
N GLU A 62 -20.25 -24.83 -16.93
CA GLU A 62 -20.15 -23.37 -17.03
C GLU A 62 -19.61 -22.74 -15.74
N ARG A 63 -20.08 -23.18 -14.57
CA ARG A 63 -19.56 -22.71 -13.27
C ARG A 63 -18.08 -23.05 -13.09
N ILE A 64 -17.65 -24.26 -13.48
CA ILE A 64 -16.23 -24.65 -13.46
C ILE A 64 -15.40 -23.78 -14.40
N LYS A 65 -15.92 -23.46 -15.60
CA LYS A 65 -15.23 -22.60 -16.58
C LYS A 65 -15.10 -21.16 -16.08
N LYS A 66 -16.15 -20.61 -15.45
CA LYS A 66 -16.11 -19.29 -14.78
C LYS A 66 -15.09 -19.26 -13.65
N LYS A 67 -15.04 -20.31 -12.81
CA LYS A 67 -14.07 -20.44 -11.71
C LYS A 67 -12.62 -20.55 -12.21
N LYS A 68 -12.37 -21.34 -13.25
CA LYS A 68 -11.03 -21.42 -13.90
C LYS A 68 -10.58 -20.09 -14.52
N ASN A 69 -11.51 -19.30 -15.07
CA ASN A 69 -11.16 -17.99 -15.62
C ASN A 69 -10.92 -16.94 -14.54
N SER A 70 -11.57 -17.01 -13.37
CA SER A 70 -11.21 -16.18 -12.20
C SER A 70 -9.89 -16.61 -11.54
N GLU A 71 -9.57 -17.90 -11.56
CA GLU A 71 -8.30 -18.45 -11.02
C GLU A 71 -7.09 -18.19 -11.92
N LYS A 72 -7.28 -17.82 -13.19
CA LYS A 72 -6.16 -17.35 -14.05
C LYS A 72 -5.57 -16.01 -13.61
N GLY A 73 -6.23 -15.27 -12.71
CA GLY A 73 -5.65 -14.15 -11.96
C GLY A 73 -4.93 -14.57 -10.67
N PHE A 74 -5.02 -15.83 -10.29
CA PHE A 74 -4.53 -16.38 -9.02
C PHE A 74 -3.21 -17.13 -9.24
N PHE A 75 -2.15 -16.37 -9.54
CA PHE A 75 -0.79 -16.87 -9.44
C PHE A 75 -0.51 -17.25 -7.98
N THR A 76 -0.74 -18.53 -7.66
CA THR A 76 -0.18 -19.34 -6.57
C THR A 76 0.07 -18.64 -5.23
N LEU A 77 -0.84 -18.86 -4.26
CA LEU A 77 -0.62 -18.65 -2.82
C LEU A 77 0.77 -19.15 -2.33
N SER A 78 1.29 -20.22 -2.94
CA SER A 78 2.59 -20.79 -2.57
C SER A 78 3.80 -19.87 -2.83
N PHE A 79 3.73 -18.96 -3.81
CA PHE A 79 4.81 -18.00 -4.08
C PHE A 79 4.71 -16.76 -3.21
N THR A 80 3.52 -16.40 -2.72
CA THR A 80 3.36 -15.37 -1.69
C THR A 80 3.82 -15.89 -0.33
N GLU A 81 3.46 -17.11 0.05
CA GLU A 81 3.86 -17.74 1.32
C GLU A 81 5.38 -17.96 1.42
N LYS A 82 6.02 -18.51 0.37
CA LYS A 82 7.50 -18.63 0.34
C LYS A 82 8.22 -17.28 0.41
N ARG A 83 7.58 -16.20 -0.04
CA ARG A 83 8.15 -14.86 -0.07
C ARG A 83 8.00 -14.12 1.25
N LEU A 84 6.92 -14.37 1.99
CA LEU A 84 6.74 -13.94 3.39
C LEU A 84 7.87 -14.47 4.30
N GLN A 85 8.43 -15.63 3.96
CA GLN A 85 9.54 -16.27 4.69
C GLN A 85 10.93 -15.72 4.31
N SER A 86 11.05 -14.91 3.25
CA SER A 86 12.35 -14.35 2.81
C SER A 86 12.66 -13.04 3.54
N SER A 87 13.72 -13.03 4.35
CA SER A 87 14.17 -11.82 5.06
C SER A 87 14.44 -10.68 4.07
N THR A 88 13.95 -9.49 4.40
CA THR A 88 14.19 -8.28 3.62
C THR A 88 15.53 -7.69 4.05
N ALA A 89 16.58 -7.98 3.29
CA ALA A 89 17.89 -7.35 3.45
C ALA A 89 18.07 -6.20 2.45
N LEU A 90 18.87 -5.20 2.82
CA LEU A 90 19.32 -4.18 1.87
C LEU A 90 20.61 -4.65 1.18
N ASN A 91 20.73 -4.41 -0.12
CA ASN A 91 21.97 -4.61 -0.86
C ASN A 91 22.94 -3.42 -0.68
N GLU A 92 24.15 -3.51 -1.25
CA GLU A 92 25.17 -2.44 -1.18
C GLU A 92 24.66 -1.11 -1.76
N LYS A 93 23.79 -1.19 -2.77
CA LYS A 93 23.12 -0.03 -3.38
C LYS A 93 21.95 0.50 -2.53
N ARG A 94 21.78 -0.02 -1.30
CA ARG A 94 20.77 0.38 -0.30
C ARG A 94 19.32 0.20 -0.78
N ASN A 95 19.12 -0.72 -1.73
CA ASN A 95 17.80 -1.17 -2.19
C ASN A 95 17.47 -2.52 -1.57
N ILE A 96 16.19 -2.88 -1.53
CA ILE A 96 15.77 -4.24 -1.14
C ILE A 96 16.50 -5.26 -2.04
N ASN A 97 17.18 -6.21 -1.41
CA ASN A 97 17.97 -7.23 -2.09
C ASN A 97 17.06 -8.14 -2.94
N GLY A 98 17.61 -8.60 -4.08
CA GLY A 98 16.92 -9.42 -5.07
C GLY A 98 16.53 -8.67 -6.35
N PRO A 99 15.75 -9.31 -7.24
CA PRO A 99 15.32 -8.71 -8.50
C PRO A 99 14.49 -7.44 -8.29
N GLU A 100 14.76 -6.40 -9.07
CA GLU A 100 14.12 -5.09 -8.92
C GLU A 100 12.59 -5.17 -8.97
N LYS A 101 12.04 -6.01 -9.87
CA LYS A 101 10.60 -6.25 -9.96
C LYS A 101 10.01 -6.80 -8.65
N THR A 102 10.74 -7.67 -7.98
CA THR A 102 10.34 -8.24 -6.68
C THR A 102 10.43 -7.21 -5.57
N ALA A 103 11.51 -6.42 -5.54
CA ALA A 103 11.69 -5.32 -4.58
C ALA A 103 10.57 -4.28 -4.69
N ARG A 104 10.30 -3.77 -5.91
CA ARG A 104 9.21 -2.82 -6.17
C ARG A 104 7.85 -3.37 -5.75
N ARG A 105 7.60 -4.65 -6.04
CA ARG A 105 6.36 -5.31 -5.64
C ARG A 105 6.23 -5.43 -4.11
N LYS A 106 7.30 -5.78 -3.38
CA LYS A 106 7.29 -5.80 -1.90
C LYS A 106 6.99 -4.42 -1.31
N ILE A 107 7.54 -3.36 -1.89
CA ILE A 107 7.27 -1.96 -1.47
C ILE A 107 5.79 -1.62 -1.69
N GLN A 108 5.24 -1.99 -2.86
CA GLN A 108 3.84 -1.74 -3.19
C GLN A 108 2.88 -2.54 -2.29
N GLU A 109 3.13 -3.83 -2.07
CA GLU A 109 2.29 -4.65 -1.18
C GLU A 109 2.32 -4.10 0.26
N THR A 110 3.49 -3.67 0.75
CA THR A 110 3.61 -3.00 2.06
C THR A 110 2.82 -1.70 2.11
N SER A 111 2.89 -0.85 1.08
CA SER A 111 2.17 0.41 1.06
C SER A 111 0.65 0.22 0.96
N GLU A 112 0.18 -0.76 0.21
CA GLU A 112 -1.24 -1.11 0.12
C GLU A 112 -1.80 -1.63 1.45
N VAL A 113 -1.04 -2.44 2.17
CA VAL A 113 -1.41 -2.91 3.52
C VAL A 113 -1.43 -1.75 4.51
N ALA A 114 -0.39 -0.92 4.53
CA ALA A 114 -0.32 0.26 5.38
C ALA A 114 -1.48 1.24 5.11
N MET A 115 -1.86 1.41 3.84
CA MET A 115 -3.00 2.22 3.44
C MET A 115 -4.30 1.70 4.07
N LYS A 116 -4.54 0.39 4.04
CA LYS A 116 -5.73 -0.22 4.66
C LYS A 116 -5.75 -0.08 6.18
N ILE A 117 -4.59 -0.24 6.84
CA ILE A 117 -4.49 -0.20 8.31
C ILE A 117 -4.64 1.23 8.84
N HIS A 118 -3.96 2.20 8.21
CA HIS A 118 -3.88 3.57 8.70
C HIS A 118 -4.88 4.52 8.04
N GLY A 119 -5.81 4.01 7.23
CA GLY A 119 -6.87 4.81 6.62
C GLY A 119 -6.39 5.73 5.49
N GLY A 120 -5.32 5.36 4.78
CA GLY A 120 -4.91 6.07 3.57
C GLY A 120 -5.86 5.81 2.41
N THR A 121 -5.87 6.72 1.43
CA THR A 121 -6.57 6.53 0.15
C THR A 121 -5.56 6.62 -1.00
N PRO A 122 -5.89 6.14 -2.22
CA PRO A 122 -5.01 6.31 -3.38
C PRO A 122 -4.70 7.77 -3.70
N SER A 123 -5.59 8.70 -3.33
CA SER A 123 -5.39 10.14 -3.47
C SER A 123 -4.62 10.76 -2.31
N ASN A 124 -4.69 10.19 -1.11
CA ASN A 124 -3.99 10.66 0.08
C ASN A 124 -3.32 9.50 0.83
N MET A 125 -2.05 9.28 0.50
CA MET A 125 -1.23 8.23 1.12
C MET A 125 -0.55 8.69 2.43
N GLN A 126 -0.74 9.94 2.85
CA GLN A 126 -0.08 10.51 4.02
C GLN A 126 -0.36 9.74 5.32
N PRO A 127 -1.59 9.29 5.63
CA PRO A 127 -1.86 8.48 6.82
C PRO A 127 -1.07 7.16 6.83
N ALA A 128 -0.95 6.51 5.66
CA ALA A 128 -0.18 5.28 5.50
C ALA A 128 1.31 5.51 5.79
N TYR A 129 1.89 6.58 5.25
CA TYR A 129 3.29 6.93 5.50
C TYR A 129 3.55 7.30 6.96
N PHE A 130 2.63 8.03 7.61
CA PHE A 130 2.77 8.35 9.04
C PHE A 130 2.67 7.11 9.92
N GLY A 131 1.79 6.17 9.60
CA GLY A 131 1.72 4.89 10.32
C GLY A 131 2.99 4.04 10.15
N LEU A 132 3.52 3.94 8.94
CA LEU A 132 4.81 3.28 8.68
C LEU A 132 5.98 3.97 9.40
N PHE A 133 5.99 5.30 9.44
CA PHE A 133 7.03 6.04 10.15
C PHE A 133 6.92 5.87 11.66
N ALA A 134 5.72 5.94 12.23
CA ALA A 134 5.49 5.76 13.67
C ALA A 134 5.86 4.36 14.14
N THR A 135 5.51 3.33 13.37
CA THR A 135 5.90 1.95 13.67
C THR A 135 7.42 1.77 13.62
N LEU A 136 8.08 2.36 12.63
CA LEU A 136 9.54 2.35 12.52
C LEU A 136 10.21 3.11 13.67
N SER A 137 9.78 4.34 13.95
CA SER A 137 10.39 5.23 14.94
C SER A 137 10.25 4.72 16.36
N ASN A 138 9.13 4.06 16.67
CA ASN A 138 8.85 3.53 18.00
C ASN A 138 9.31 2.08 18.18
N GLY A 139 9.45 1.33 17.08
CA GLY A 139 9.83 -0.09 17.12
C GLY A 139 11.33 -0.35 17.00
N ALA A 140 12.08 0.51 16.32
CA ALA A 140 13.52 0.35 16.12
C ALA A 140 14.34 1.12 17.15
N SER A 141 15.53 0.61 17.50
CA SER A 141 16.47 1.31 18.36
C SER A 141 17.05 2.55 17.66
N ALA A 142 17.50 3.54 18.45
CA ALA A 142 18.11 4.75 17.91
C ALA A 142 19.31 4.46 17.00
N SER A 143 20.18 3.51 17.37
CA SER A 143 21.35 3.14 16.55
C SER A 143 20.94 2.54 15.21
N THR A 144 19.91 1.70 15.19
CA THR A 144 19.33 1.14 13.96
C THR A 144 18.74 2.23 13.07
N LEU A 145 17.99 3.17 13.64
CA LEU A 145 17.42 4.29 12.89
C LEU A 145 18.51 5.19 12.27
N THR A 146 19.54 5.51 13.05
CA THR A 146 20.68 6.28 12.56
C THR A 146 21.37 5.59 11.38
N ASP A 147 21.65 4.29 11.50
CA ASP A 147 22.22 3.49 10.41
C ASP A 147 21.32 3.47 9.16
N MET A 148 20.01 3.32 9.34
CA MET A 148 19.03 3.39 8.24
C MET A 148 19.04 4.75 7.54
N PHE A 149 19.10 5.86 8.29
CA PHE A 149 19.15 7.20 7.73
C PHE A 149 20.44 7.45 6.95
N TYR A 150 21.61 7.07 7.48
CA TYR A 150 22.88 7.17 6.78
C TYR A 150 22.91 6.32 5.49
N LYS A 151 22.22 5.18 5.51
CA LYS A 151 22.09 4.30 4.35
C LYS A 151 21.11 4.84 3.31
N SER A 152 20.17 5.71 3.64
CA SER A 152 19.22 6.26 2.66
C SER A 152 19.80 7.46 1.90
N PRO A 153 20.08 7.36 0.57
CA PRO A 153 20.63 8.48 -0.20
C PRO A 153 19.63 9.64 -0.28
N THR A 154 18.34 9.35 -0.40
CA THR A 154 17.28 10.37 -0.45
C THR A 154 17.22 11.18 0.84
N VAL A 155 17.39 10.52 1.99
CA VAL A 155 17.39 11.21 3.29
C VAL A 155 18.61 12.10 3.42
N MET A 156 19.80 11.56 3.15
CA MET A 156 21.06 12.28 3.32
C MET A 156 21.22 13.47 2.36
N THR A 157 20.77 13.33 1.11
CA THR A 157 21.01 14.36 0.07
C THR A 157 19.88 15.36 -0.10
N LYS A 158 18.65 15.04 0.36
CA LYS A 158 17.47 15.91 0.19
C LYS A 158 16.80 16.25 1.51
N VAL A 159 16.41 15.24 2.31
CA VAL A 159 15.60 15.47 3.51
C VAL A 159 16.38 16.22 4.59
N ILE A 160 17.58 15.75 4.95
CA ILE A 160 18.40 16.38 5.98
C ILE A 160 18.78 17.82 5.58
N PRO A 161 19.28 18.08 4.36
CA PRO A 161 19.52 19.44 3.89
C PRO A 161 18.31 20.37 4.02
N ASN A 162 17.10 19.92 3.68
CA ASN A 162 15.90 20.74 3.80
C ASN A 162 15.63 21.12 5.26
N VAL A 163 15.64 20.14 6.17
CA VAL A 163 15.39 20.37 7.60
C VAL A 163 16.47 21.28 8.20
N VAL A 164 17.74 21.01 7.91
CA VAL A 164 18.86 21.80 8.41
C VAL A 164 18.80 23.23 7.88
N ASN A 165 18.61 23.41 6.58
CA ASN A 165 18.60 24.75 5.97
C ASN A 165 17.43 25.61 6.47
N GLU A 166 16.28 25.02 6.80
CA GLU A 166 15.19 25.73 7.48
C GLU A 166 15.62 26.24 8.86
N LYS A 167 16.27 25.40 9.67
CA LYS A 167 16.80 25.79 10.97
C LYS A 167 17.92 26.82 10.86
N VAL A 168 18.76 26.71 9.85
CA VAL A 168 19.81 27.69 9.53
C VAL A 168 19.17 29.05 9.21
N LYS A 169 18.15 29.11 8.35
CA LYS A 169 17.43 30.36 8.04
C LYS A 169 16.79 30.97 9.27
N ALA A 170 16.17 30.16 10.13
CA ALA A 170 15.61 30.62 11.39
C ALA A 170 16.71 31.19 12.32
N PHE A 171 17.86 30.53 12.37
CA PHE A 171 19.02 31.00 13.13
C PHE A 171 19.60 32.31 12.55
N GLU A 172 19.72 32.46 11.23
CA GLU A 172 20.25 33.69 10.61
C GLU A 172 19.45 34.93 11.03
N ASN A 173 18.13 34.78 11.24
CA ASN A 173 17.22 35.85 11.66
C ASN A 173 17.10 36.04 13.19
N SER A 174 17.73 35.16 13.98
CA SER A 174 17.60 35.14 15.44
C SER A 174 18.38 36.27 16.15
N LYS A 175 17.96 36.58 17.38
CA LYS A 175 18.70 37.48 18.29
C LYS A 175 20.10 36.93 18.60
N THR A 176 20.26 35.61 18.70
CA THR A 176 21.56 34.97 18.92
C THR A 176 22.53 35.25 17.78
N ASN A 177 22.08 35.24 16.53
CA ASN A 177 22.93 35.60 15.40
C ASN A 177 23.24 37.10 15.35
N PHE A 178 22.30 37.95 15.80
CA PHE A 178 22.58 39.37 15.99
C PHE A 178 23.71 39.60 17.00
N VAL A 179 23.64 38.98 18.20
CA VAL A 179 24.71 39.07 19.21
C VAL A 179 26.05 38.53 18.67
N ARG A 180 26.01 37.40 17.94
CA ARG A 180 27.20 36.86 17.25
C ARG A 180 27.81 37.88 16.28
N SER A 181 26.97 38.59 15.53
CA SER A 181 27.40 39.59 14.55
C SER A 181 27.98 40.84 15.22
N VAL A 182 27.36 41.32 16.31
CA VAL A 182 27.88 42.42 17.14
C VAL A 182 29.25 42.04 17.74
N ASN A 183 29.39 40.82 18.28
CA ASN A 183 30.67 40.35 18.81
C ASN A 183 31.76 40.41 17.73
N VAL A 184 31.49 39.92 16.51
CA VAL A 184 32.46 40.01 15.40
C VAL A 184 32.83 41.46 15.07
N LEU A 185 31.89 42.39 15.14
CA LEU A 185 32.14 43.80 14.87
C LEU A 185 33.02 44.48 15.93
N TYR A 186 32.84 44.14 17.21
CA TYR A 186 33.59 44.74 18.33
C TYR A 186 34.76 43.87 18.81
N ARG A 187 35.07 42.78 18.10
CA ARG A 187 36.12 41.83 18.50
C ARG A 187 37.48 42.52 18.40
N ASN A 188 38.16 42.64 19.54
CA ASN A 188 39.45 43.32 19.68
C ASN A 188 39.39 44.80 19.26
N GLY A 189 38.27 45.46 19.53
CA GLY A 189 37.99 46.83 19.11
C GLY A 189 37.02 46.90 17.93
N LEU A 190 36.67 48.13 17.53
CA LEU A 190 35.71 48.34 16.44
C LEU A 190 36.34 48.00 15.09
N VAL A 191 35.75 47.02 14.41
CA VAL A 191 36.16 46.56 13.09
C VAL A 191 35.58 47.47 12.00
N SER A 192 36.41 47.82 11.00
CA SER A 192 35.95 48.61 9.84
C SER A 192 34.91 47.84 9.02
N LYS A 193 34.06 48.58 8.28
CA LYS A 193 33.05 48.01 7.38
C LYS A 193 33.63 46.97 6.42
N GLU A 194 34.77 47.30 5.79
CA GLU A 194 35.42 46.42 4.80
C GLU A 194 35.94 45.13 5.44
N LYS A 195 36.56 45.24 6.62
CA LYS A 195 37.07 44.10 7.38
C LYS A 195 35.92 43.21 7.87
N TYR A 196 34.79 43.78 8.27
CA TYR A 196 33.61 42.99 8.62
C TYR A 196 33.06 42.21 7.41
N ILE A 197 32.97 42.86 6.25
CA ILE A 197 32.50 42.22 5.01
C ILE A 197 33.46 41.09 4.58
N SER A 198 34.77 41.28 4.71
CA SER A 198 35.75 40.24 4.39
C SER A 198 35.65 39.05 5.34
N ILE A 199 35.52 39.28 6.66
CA ILE A 199 35.29 38.23 7.66
C ILE A 199 33.99 37.47 7.34
N ARG A 200 32.89 38.17 7.06
CA ARG A 200 31.63 37.54 6.69
C ARG A 200 31.79 36.67 5.45
N SER A 201 32.45 37.18 4.40
CA SER A 201 32.68 36.41 3.19
C SER A 201 33.53 35.16 3.47
N ALA A 202 34.59 35.27 4.27
CA ALA A 202 35.46 34.15 4.61
C ALA A 202 34.72 33.06 5.42
N LEU A 203 33.75 33.45 6.26
CA LEU A 203 32.96 32.51 7.05
C LEU A 203 31.79 31.87 6.30
N SER A 204 31.38 32.42 5.15
CA SER A 204 30.14 32.04 4.47
C SER A 204 30.32 31.56 3.04
N MET A 205 31.51 31.76 2.46
CA MET A 205 31.80 31.43 1.07
C MET A 205 33.12 30.66 0.97
N ASN A 206 33.11 29.60 0.17
CA ASN A 206 34.28 28.86 -0.25
C ASN A 206 34.51 29.06 -1.75
N ASN A 207 35.75 28.95 -2.19
CA ASN A 207 36.06 28.87 -3.62
C ASN A 207 35.71 27.47 -4.12
N LYS A 208 35.07 27.36 -5.28
CA LYS A 208 34.87 26.05 -5.91
C LYS A 208 36.19 25.62 -6.56
N GLU A 209 36.56 24.36 -6.34
CA GLU A 209 37.84 23.79 -6.80
C GLU A 209 38.10 23.96 -8.31
N ASN A 210 37.04 23.93 -9.14
CA ASN A 210 37.16 23.95 -10.61
C ASN A 210 36.58 25.21 -11.26
N SER A 211 36.34 26.29 -10.52
CA SER A 211 35.83 27.53 -11.12
C SER A 211 36.18 28.75 -10.30
N ASN A 212 36.30 29.91 -10.97
CA ASN A 212 36.41 31.21 -10.29
C ASN A 212 35.11 31.64 -9.57
N SER A 213 34.14 30.74 -9.39
CA SER A 213 32.89 31.01 -8.68
C SER A 213 32.99 30.63 -7.20
N LYS A 214 32.38 31.46 -6.36
CA LYS A 214 32.22 31.19 -4.92
C LYS A 214 30.93 30.43 -4.68
N SER A 215 30.97 29.41 -3.82
CA SER A 215 29.78 28.73 -3.28
C SER A 215 29.65 29.03 -1.79
N HIS A 216 28.46 28.78 -1.25
CA HIS A 216 28.30 28.81 0.19
C HIS A 216 29.18 27.75 0.86
N THR A 217 29.70 28.10 2.04
CA THR A 217 30.37 27.15 2.90
C THR A 217 29.33 26.15 3.41
N GLU A 218 29.56 24.88 3.10
CA GLU A 218 28.72 23.75 3.50
C GLU A 218 29.54 22.84 4.43
N PHE A 219 28.92 22.34 5.51
CA PHE A 219 29.58 21.37 6.39
C PHE A 219 29.27 19.92 5.99
N MET A 220 28.19 19.73 5.22
CA MET A 220 27.76 18.48 4.60
C MET A 220 27.09 18.86 3.28
N SER A 221 27.05 17.94 2.30
CA SER A 221 26.41 18.19 1.01
C SER A 221 25.05 18.85 1.15
N ASN A 222 24.90 20.03 0.53
CA ASN A 222 23.71 20.87 0.53
C ASN A 222 23.28 21.43 1.90
N CYS A 223 24.10 21.33 2.94
CA CYS A 223 23.82 21.85 4.28
C CYS A 223 24.66 23.10 4.56
N ASN A 224 24.02 24.27 4.46
CA ASN A 224 24.70 25.56 4.58
C ASN A 224 25.12 25.86 6.02
N VAL A 225 26.27 26.52 6.19
CA VAL A 225 26.68 27.09 7.47
C VAL A 225 25.98 28.43 7.71
N PRO A 226 25.42 28.69 8.91
CA PRO A 226 24.73 29.95 9.21
C PRO A 226 25.64 31.18 9.13
N ARG A 227 25.16 32.20 8.40
CA ARG A 227 25.90 33.44 8.13
C ARG A 227 25.60 34.51 9.17
N ILE A 228 26.62 35.29 9.51
CA ILE A 228 26.44 36.52 10.30
C ILE A 228 25.68 37.58 9.47
N LEU A 229 25.04 38.51 10.16
CA LEU A 229 24.21 39.54 9.53
C LEU A 229 25.03 40.39 8.54
N PRO A 230 24.44 40.82 7.42
CA PRO A 230 25.04 41.84 6.58
C PRO A 230 25.33 43.12 7.38
N TYR A 231 26.44 43.80 7.07
CA TYR A 231 26.85 45.00 7.80
C TYR A 231 25.74 46.07 7.87
N LYS A 232 25.04 46.29 6.74
CA LYS A 232 23.96 47.28 6.65
C LYS A 232 22.82 46.98 7.64
N GLU A 233 22.38 45.73 7.69
CA GLU A 233 21.32 45.28 8.61
C GLU A 233 21.78 45.31 10.06
N LEU A 234 23.04 44.92 10.32
CA LEU A 234 23.64 45.00 11.65
C LEU A 234 23.68 46.44 12.17
N MET A 235 24.18 47.38 11.37
CA MET A 235 24.24 48.80 11.74
C MET A 235 22.85 49.38 11.95
N TYR A 236 21.89 49.04 11.10
CA TYR A 236 20.50 49.46 11.26
C TYR A 236 19.93 49.02 12.61
N LYS A 237 20.13 47.75 12.96
CA LYS A 237 19.69 47.22 14.26
C LYS A 237 20.41 47.87 15.44
N ILE A 238 21.72 48.11 15.36
CA ILE A 238 22.48 48.77 16.43
C ILE A 238 22.01 50.21 16.63
N LYS A 239 21.81 50.97 15.55
CA LYS A 239 21.32 52.36 15.62
C LYS A 239 19.91 52.47 16.20
N GLY A 240 19.10 51.42 16.07
CA GLY A 240 17.78 51.33 16.68
C GLY A 240 17.79 50.97 18.16
N ILE A 241 18.95 50.67 18.75
CA ILE A 241 19.08 50.46 20.20
C ILE A 241 19.15 51.84 20.85
N ASP A 242 18.21 52.11 21.74
CA ASP A 242 18.29 53.27 22.63
C ASP A 242 19.44 53.06 23.63
N ILE A 243 20.48 53.87 23.49
CA ILE A 243 21.67 53.87 24.36
C ILE A 243 21.62 55.00 25.39
N GLY A 244 20.52 55.75 25.45
CA GLY A 244 20.37 56.92 26.30
C GLY A 244 21.19 58.12 25.81
N ASN A 245 21.27 59.14 26.66
CA ASN A 245 22.00 60.37 26.36
C ASN A 245 23.51 60.15 26.55
N LEU A 246 24.27 60.33 25.48
CA LEU A 246 25.72 60.39 25.53
C LEU A 246 26.14 61.78 25.98
N TYR A 247 26.85 61.86 27.11
CA TYR A 247 27.47 63.09 27.58
C TYR A 247 28.94 63.10 27.17
N ASP A 248 29.36 64.16 26.47
CA ASP A 248 30.77 64.37 26.18
C ASP A 248 31.54 64.65 27.47
N LEU A 249 32.52 63.79 27.76
CA LEU A 249 33.42 63.95 28.91
C LEU A 249 34.27 65.23 28.84
N ILE A 250 34.37 65.85 27.66
CA ILE A 250 35.16 67.07 27.45
C ILE A 250 34.47 68.29 28.08
N ASN A 251 33.13 68.32 28.12
CA ASN A 251 32.37 69.47 28.63
C ASN A 251 31.97 69.35 30.10
N SER A 252 32.31 68.24 30.78
CA SER A 252 31.89 67.96 32.16
C SER A 252 32.99 68.16 33.21
N PHE A 253 34.22 68.46 32.80
CA PHE A 253 35.26 68.95 33.71
C PHE A 253 35.15 70.46 33.84
N VAL A 254 34.37 70.94 34.81
CA VAL A 254 34.54 72.28 35.37
C VAL A 254 35.74 72.20 36.32
N PRO A 255 36.85 72.91 36.06
CA PRO A 255 37.95 72.94 37.01
C PRO A 255 37.48 73.68 38.28
N VAL A 256 37.64 73.01 39.42
CA VAL A 256 37.45 73.59 40.77
C VAL A 256 38.68 74.39 41.15
#